data_AF-F4GIA2-F1
#
_entry.id   AF-F4GIA2-F1
#
_cell.length_a   1.000
_cell.length_b   1.000
_cell.length_c   1.000
_cell.angle_alpha   90.00
_cell.angle_beta   90.00
_cell.angle_gamma   90.00
#
_symmetry.space_group_name_H-M   'P 1'
#
loop_
_entity.id
_entity.type
_entity.pdbx_description
1 polymer ?
#
loop_
_entity_poly.entity_id
_entity_poly.type
_entity_poly.pdbx_seq_one_letter_code
_entity_poly.pdbx_strand_id
1 'polypeptide(L)'
;MKYNNGILYVAGVDKACERVGLDFNVVFGDIAIHSDSPYRNHDWQVRENKDFIVINAVPDAENVDCLFWEEWYLHEGEIHHHLLSLWKPEVWDEQFIGPEDDDLHPDIAFSRTWYVRDLKDMTPVLLRR
;
A
#
# COMPACT_ATOMS: atom_id res chain seq x y z
N MET A 1 27.42 -6.43 0.49
CA MET A 1 26.11 -6.23 -0.15
C MET A 1 25.05 -6.74 0.80
N LYS A 2 24.20 -5.87 1.36
CA LYS A 2 23.04 -6.31 2.13
C LYS A 2 22.02 -6.82 1.11
N TYR A 3 21.63 -8.07 1.21
CA TYR A 3 20.57 -8.63 0.38
C TYR A 3 19.28 -7.88 0.73
N ASN A 4 18.57 -7.36 -0.29
CA ASN A 4 17.24 -6.76 -0.13
C ASN A 4 16.13 -7.81 0.05
N ASN A 5 16.52 -9.09 0.21
CA ASN A 5 15.63 -10.18 0.55
C ASN A 5 15.00 -9.90 1.91
N GLY A 6 13.83 -9.27 1.91
CA GLY A 6 12.95 -9.39 3.06
C GLY A 6 12.05 -8.22 3.40
N ILE A 7 12.10 -7.02 2.80
CA ILE A 7 11.24 -5.94 3.35
C ILE A 7 9.75 -6.32 3.37
N LEU A 8 9.27 -6.92 2.26
CA LEU A 8 7.93 -7.47 2.16
C LEU A 8 7.69 -8.65 3.12
N TYR A 9 8.63 -9.59 3.22
CA TYR A 9 8.52 -10.76 4.09
C TYR A 9 8.61 -10.40 5.59
N VAL A 10 9.42 -9.41 5.95
CA VAL A 10 9.58 -8.87 7.31
C VAL A 10 8.31 -8.12 7.72
N ALA A 11 7.72 -7.38 6.79
CA ALA A 11 6.42 -6.75 6.96
C ALA A 11 5.25 -7.75 6.97
N GLY A 12 5.48 -9.01 6.58
CA GLY A 12 4.47 -10.07 6.55
C GLY A 12 3.50 -9.97 5.38
N VAL A 13 3.89 -9.29 4.29
CA VAL A 13 3.06 -9.10 3.10
C VAL A 13 2.71 -10.43 2.43
N ASP A 14 3.64 -11.38 2.40
CA ASP A 14 3.43 -12.73 1.87
C ASP A 14 2.25 -13.43 2.56
N LYS A 15 2.22 -13.40 3.89
CA LYS A 15 1.14 -14.00 4.69
C LYS A 15 -0.16 -13.22 4.59
N ALA A 16 -0.07 -11.89 4.48
CA ALA A 16 -1.25 -11.05 4.27
C ALA A 16 -1.91 -11.37 2.92
N CYS A 17 -1.12 -11.54 1.85
CA CYS A 17 -1.60 -11.94 0.53
C CYS A 17 -2.43 -13.23 0.57
N GLU A 18 -1.95 -14.27 1.28
CA GLU A 18 -2.69 -15.52 1.45
C GLU A 18 -4.08 -15.30 2.08
N ARG A 19 -4.18 -14.36 3.02
CA ARG A 19 -5.42 -14.07 3.75
C ARG A 19 -6.38 -13.16 2.99
N VAL A 20 -5.86 -12.24 2.19
CA VAL A 20 -6.69 -11.36 1.35
C VAL A 20 -7.03 -11.99 0.00
N GLY A 21 -6.38 -13.10 -0.39
CA GLY A 21 -6.62 -13.79 -1.65
C GLY A 21 -5.79 -13.27 -2.83
N LEU A 22 -4.66 -12.61 -2.57
CA LEU A 22 -3.71 -12.17 -3.58
C LEU A 22 -2.62 -13.21 -3.83
N ASP A 23 -2.21 -13.39 -5.08
CA ASP A 23 -0.98 -14.14 -5.40
C ASP A 23 0.23 -13.23 -5.21
N PHE A 24 0.97 -13.45 -4.13
CA PHE A 24 2.15 -12.66 -3.77
C PHE A 24 3.18 -12.60 -4.89
N ASN A 25 3.44 -13.71 -5.59
CA ASN A 25 4.47 -13.75 -6.64
C ASN A 25 4.03 -12.97 -7.88
N VAL A 26 2.74 -13.01 -8.20
CA VAL A 26 2.18 -12.26 -9.33
C VAL A 26 2.18 -10.75 -9.06
N VAL A 27 1.81 -10.33 -7.85
CA VAL A 27 1.62 -8.91 -7.52
C VAL A 27 2.93 -8.24 -7.08
N PHE A 28 3.70 -8.90 -6.22
CA PHE A 28 4.85 -8.30 -5.53
C PHE A 28 6.19 -8.98 -5.85
N GLY A 29 6.21 -10.02 -6.69
CA GLY A 29 7.41 -10.81 -6.97
C GLY A 29 8.60 -9.97 -7.45
N ASP A 30 8.36 -9.04 -8.39
CA ASP A 30 9.40 -8.16 -8.90
C ASP A 30 9.96 -7.21 -7.82
N ILE A 31 9.13 -6.76 -6.88
CA ILE A 31 9.58 -5.93 -5.74
C ILE A 31 10.44 -6.77 -4.78
N ALA A 32 10.05 -8.01 -4.53
CA ALA A 32 10.71 -8.89 -3.57
C ALA A 32 12.13 -9.30 -4.00
N ILE A 33 12.38 -9.37 -5.31
CA ILE A 33 13.62 -9.93 -5.88
C ILE A 33 14.65 -8.83 -6.21
N HIS A 34 14.18 -7.62 -6.55
CA HIS A 34 15.01 -6.55 -7.11
C HIS A 34 15.37 -5.48 -6.08
N SER A 35 16.66 -5.34 -5.76
CA SER A 35 17.14 -4.31 -4.85
C SER A 35 16.97 -2.88 -5.37
N ASP A 36 16.88 -2.74 -6.69
CA ASP A 36 16.66 -1.50 -7.42
C ASP A 36 15.17 -1.21 -7.68
N SER A 37 14.27 -2.00 -7.08
CA SER A 37 12.84 -1.76 -7.13
C SER A 37 12.49 -0.28 -6.84
N PRO A 38 11.52 0.32 -7.55
CA PRO A 38 11.04 1.66 -7.23
C PRO A 38 10.46 1.73 -5.80
N TYR A 39 10.05 0.60 -5.22
CA TYR A 39 9.55 0.50 -3.85
C TYR A 39 10.62 0.28 -2.78
N ARG A 40 11.92 0.28 -3.13
CA ARG A 40 13.01 -0.07 -2.18
C ARG A 40 13.08 0.80 -0.91
N ASN A 41 12.52 2.01 -0.97
CA ASN A 41 12.47 2.95 0.16
C ASN A 41 11.07 3.07 0.77
N HIS A 42 10.07 2.35 0.25
CA HIS A 42 8.74 2.38 0.85
C HIS A 42 8.74 1.59 2.16
N ASP A 43 8.04 2.13 3.13
CA ASP A 43 7.71 1.42 4.36
C ASP A 43 6.51 0.51 4.10
N TRP A 44 6.73 -0.80 4.24
CA TRP A 44 5.70 -1.79 4.03
C TRP A 44 5.08 -2.17 5.37
N GLN A 45 3.76 -2.01 5.48
CA GLN A 45 3.04 -2.28 6.71
C GLN A 45 1.83 -3.17 6.43
N VAL A 46 1.65 -4.21 7.23
CA VAL A 46 0.38 -4.95 7.27
C VAL A 46 -0.36 -4.50 8.51
N ARG A 47 -1.55 -3.93 8.32
CA ARG A 47 -2.45 -3.51 9.41
C ARG A 47 -3.73 -4.32 9.34
N GLU A 48 -4.28 -4.67 10.48
CA GLU A 48 -5.49 -5.49 10.53
C GLU A 48 -6.34 -5.16 11.75
N ASN A 49 -7.65 -5.32 11.59
CA ASN A 49 -8.60 -5.35 12.69
C ASN A 49 -9.61 -6.49 12.46
N LYS A 50 -10.73 -6.46 13.16
CA LYS A 50 -11.75 -7.52 13.06
C LYS A 50 -12.39 -7.62 11.66
N ASP A 51 -12.38 -6.54 10.88
CA ASP A 51 -13.13 -6.41 9.63
C ASP A 51 -12.20 -6.33 8.40
N PHE A 52 -10.94 -5.89 8.59
CA PHE A 52 -10.01 -5.60 7.49
C PHE A 52 -8.62 -6.19 7.71
N ILE A 53 -7.97 -6.53 6.60
CA ILE A 53 -6.52 -6.76 6.50
C ILE A 53 -6.03 -5.89 5.36
N VAL A 54 -5.14 -4.96 5.65
CA VAL A 54 -4.64 -3.93 4.73
C VAL A 54 -3.13 -4.05 4.59
N ILE A 55 -2.68 -4.24 3.37
CA ILE A 55 -1.27 -4.21 2.98
C ILE A 55 -0.99 -2.80 2.48
N ASN A 56 -0.04 -2.09 3.09
CA ASN A 56 0.31 -0.72 2.77
C ASN A 56 1.73 -0.64 2.19
N ALA A 57 1.89 0.14 1.14
CA ALA A 57 3.18 0.60 0.63
C ALA A 57 3.28 2.13 0.78
N VAL A 58 3.94 2.57 1.85
CA VAL A 58 3.99 3.99 2.22
C VAL A 58 5.30 4.59 1.72
N PRO A 59 5.29 5.68 0.92
CA PRO A 59 6.51 6.39 0.57
C PRO A 59 7.26 6.88 1.82
N ASP A 60 8.58 7.00 1.72
CA ASP A 60 9.36 7.64 2.78
C ASP A 60 8.97 9.12 2.96
N ALA A 61 9.36 9.70 4.09
CA ALA A 61 8.99 11.07 4.44
C ALA A 61 9.49 12.12 3.44
N GLU A 62 10.51 11.82 2.65
CA GLU A 62 11.04 12.72 1.62
C GLU A 62 10.17 12.72 0.35
N ASN A 63 9.43 11.63 0.11
CA ASN A 63 8.63 11.44 -1.10
C ASN A 63 7.11 11.40 -0.85
N VAL A 64 6.66 11.44 0.40
CA VAL A 64 5.23 11.35 0.76
C VAL A 64 4.35 12.46 0.19
N ASP A 65 4.92 13.57 -0.27
CA ASP A 65 4.18 14.67 -0.91
C ASP A 65 4.19 14.59 -2.45
N CYS A 66 4.86 13.59 -3.04
CA CYS A 66 5.00 13.46 -4.50
C CYS A 66 4.80 12.04 -5.04
N LEU A 67 4.87 11.01 -4.20
CA LEU A 67 4.55 9.62 -4.53
C LEU A 67 3.30 9.18 -3.80
N PHE A 68 2.44 8.44 -4.50
CA PHE A 68 1.25 7.82 -3.91
C PHE A 68 1.65 6.78 -2.86
N TRP A 69 0.91 6.77 -1.75
CA TRP A 69 0.75 5.59 -0.93
C TRP A 69 -0.21 4.64 -1.63
N GLU A 70 0.07 3.34 -1.58
CA GLU A 70 -0.79 2.29 -2.13
C GLU A 70 -1.26 1.36 -1.02
N GLU A 71 -2.51 0.90 -1.12
CA GLU A 71 -3.03 -0.14 -0.22
C GLU A 71 -3.79 -1.23 -0.98
N TRP A 72 -3.67 -2.47 -0.49
CA TRP A 72 -4.45 -3.62 -0.94
C TRP A 72 -5.17 -4.23 0.25
N TYR A 73 -6.47 -4.46 0.12
CA TYR A 73 -7.25 -5.00 1.23
C TYR A 73 -8.44 -5.83 0.75
N LEU A 74 -8.91 -6.70 1.63
CA LEU A 74 -10.13 -7.48 1.44
C LEU A 74 -11.27 -6.81 2.23
N HIS A 75 -12.37 -6.49 1.54
CA HIS A 75 -13.60 -6.01 2.17
C HIS A 75 -14.82 -6.60 1.49
N GLU A 76 -15.77 -7.10 2.28
CA GLU A 76 -17.00 -7.75 1.80
C GLU A 76 -16.77 -8.89 0.76
N GLY A 77 -15.61 -9.55 0.83
CA GLY A 77 -15.24 -10.64 -0.09
C GLY A 77 -14.62 -10.17 -1.41
N GLU A 78 -14.43 -8.87 -1.59
CA GLU A 78 -13.78 -8.28 -2.76
C GLU A 78 -12.41 -7.70 -2.39
N ILE A 79 -11.45 -7.86 -3.30
CA ILE A 79 -10.10 -7.32 -3.15
C ILE A 79 -10.07 -5.95 -3.81
N HIS A 80 -9.62 -4.97 -3.05
CA HIS A 80 -9.52 -3.58 -3.46
C HIS A 80 -8.05 -3.17 -3.55
N HIS A 81 -7.77 -2.23 -4.44
CA HIS A 81 -6.47 -1.59 -4.55
C HIS A 81 -6.67 -0.09 -4.69
N HIS A 82 -6.17 0.68 -3.74
CA HIS A 82 -6.27 2.13 -3.78
C HIS A 82 -4.90 2.79 -3.98
N LEU A 83 -4.93 3.92 -4.69
CA LEU A 83 -3.90 4.95 -4.62
C LEU A 83 -4.36 6.08 -3.74
N LEU A 84 -3.46 6.52 -2.87
CA LEU A 84 -3.76 7.48 -1.81
C LEU A 84 -2.72 8.59 -1.81
N SER A 85 -3.18 9.82 -1.66
CA SER A 85 -2.31 10.99 -1.61
C SER A 85 -2.77 12.02 -0.59
N LEU A 86 -1.79 12.68 0.07
CA LEU A 86 -2.02 13.81 0.97
C LEU A 86 -2.13 15.15 0.24
N TRP A 87 -1.78 15.18 -1.05
CA TRP A 87 -2.00 16.29 -1.97
C TRP A 87 -3.14 15.95 -2.92
N LYS A 88 -3.79 16.99 -3.46
CA LYS A 88 -4.88 16.83 -4.42
C LYS A 88 -4.33 16.43 -5.80
N PRO A 89 -4.60 15.21 -6.30
CA PRO A 89 -4.15 14.80 -7.63
C PRO A 89 -5.06 15.39 -8.72
N GLU A 90 -4.69 15.19 -9.99
CA GLU A 90 -5.55 15.59 -11.12
C GLU A 90 -6.84 14.76 -11.20
N VAL A 91 -6.76 13.48 -10.82
CA VAL A 91 -7.86 12.51 -10.85
C VAL A 91 -7.94 11.79 -9.51
N TRP A 92 -9.12 11.79 -8.90
CA TRP A 92 -9.47 11.06 -7.68
C TRP A 92 -10.94 10.63 -7.76
N ASP A 93 -11.29 9.55 -7.08
CA ASP A 93 -12.65 9.02 -6.99
C ASP A 93 -13.31 9.47 -5.69
N GLU A 94 -12.56 9.46 -4.59
CA GLU A 94 -13.04 9.83 -3.26
C GLU A 94 -12.07 10.75 -2.50
N GLN A 95 -12.60 11.40 -1.46
CA GLN A 95 -11.84 12.24 -0.54
C GLN A 95 -12.28 11.94 0.89
N PHE A 96 -11.29 11.69 1.75
CA PHE A 96 -11.51 11.38 3.16
C PHE A 96 -10.80 12.40 4.06
N ILE A 97 -11.29 12.51 5.29
CA ILE A 97 -10.56 13.12 6.40
C ILE A 97 -10.23 11.96 7.34
N GLY A 98 -8.95 11.64 7.47
CA GLY A 98 -8.49 10.55 8.33
C GLY A 98 -8.98 10.78 9.77
N PRO A 99 -9.63 9.79 10.40
CA PRO A 99 -10.04 9.92 11.79
C PRO A 99 -8.83 10.13 12.70
N GLU A 100 -9.04 10.72 13.88
CA GLU A 100 -7.96 10.86 14.87
C GLU A 100 -7.53 9.50 15.44
N ASP A 101 -8.49 8.59 15.60
CA ASP A 101 -8.31 7.23 16.08
C ASP A 101 -8.42 6.22 14.92
N ASP A 102 -7.45 6.27 14.01
CA ASP A 102 -7.33 5.31 12.90
C ASP A 102 -6.31 4.22 13.25
N ASP A 103 -6.68 2.95 13.11
CA ASP A 103 -5.82 1.80 13.38
C ASP A 103 -5.42 1.02 12.11
N LEU A 104 -6.06 1.31 10.98
CA LEU A 104 -5.86 0.61 9.71
C LEU A 104 -4.91 1.33 8.76
N HIS A 105 -4.86 2.66 8.83
CA HIS A 105 -4.04 3.45 7.93
C HIS A 105 -2.70 3.86 8.57
N PRO A 106 -1.67 4.16 7.77
CA PRO A 106 -0.40 4.68 8.24
C PRO A 106 -0.55 6.02 8.95
N ASP A 107 0.28 6.27 9.96
CA ASP A 107 0.23 7.47 10.82
C ASP A 107 0.28 8.80 10.04
N ILE A 108 0.84 8.79 8.82
CA ILE A 108 0.85 9.94 7.92
C ILE A 108 -0.56 10.42 7.51
N ALA A 109 -1.58 9.57 7.63
CA ALA A 109 -2.97 9.86 7.25
C ALA A 109 -3.80 10.49 8.38
N PHE A 110 -3.34 10.40 9.63
CA PHE A 110 -4.16 10.78 10.80
C PHE A 110 -4.44 12.28 10.81
N SER A 111 -5.71 12.63 11.01
CA SER A 111 -6.21 14.02 11.01
C SER A 111 -5.88 14.81 9.72
N ARG A 112 -5.54 14.13 8.62
CA ARG A 112 -5.25 14.76 7.33
C ARG A 112 -6.34 14.45 6.31
N THR A 113 -6.48 15.36 5.36
CA THR A 113 -7.26 15.10 4.16
C THR A 113 -6.43 14.25 3.22
N TRP A 114 -7.03 13.21 2.66
CA TRP A 114 -6.42 12.30 1.71
C TRP A 114 -7.39 12.02 0.57
N TYR A 115 -6.81 11.83 -0.62
CA TYR A 115 -7.53 11.60 -1.86
C TYR A 115 -7.30 10.16 -2.28
N VAL A 116 -8.36 9.50 -2.73
CA VAL A 116 -8.35 8.08 -3.06
C VAL A 116 -8.70 7.90 -4.52
N ARG A 117 -8.03 6.96 -5.17
CA ARG A 117 -8.37 6.47 -6.50
C ARG A 117 -8.42 4.94 -6.48
N ASP A 118 -9.54 4.41 -6.97
CA ASP A 118 -9.79 2.98 -7.02
C ASP A 118 -9.20 2.37 -8.28
N LEU A 119 -8.40 1.32 -8.09
CA LEU A 119 -7.75 0.63 -9.18
C LEU A 119 -8.29 -0.80 -9.31
N LYS A 120 -8.69 -1.14 -10.54
CA LYS A 120 -9.05 -2.53 -10.90
C LYS A 120 -7.85 -3.44 -11.08
N ASP A 121 -6.73 -2.85 -11.50
CA ASP A 121 -5.47 -3.57 -11.65
C ASP A 121 -4.80 -3.65 -10.27
N MET A 122 -4.45 -4.85 -9.84
CA MET A 122 -3.80 -5.11 -8.55
C MET A 122 -2.29 -4.88 -8.60
N THR A 123 -1.70 -4.72 -9.79
CA THR A 123 -0.25 -4.52 -9.96
C THR A 123 0.18 -3.21 -9.29
N PRO A 124 1.25 -3.17 -8.47
CA PRO A 124 1.79 -1.94 -7.91
C PRO A 124 2.10 -0.92 -9.00
N VAL A 125 1.67 0.33 -8.82
CA VAL A 125 1.63 1.32 -9.90
C VAL A 125 3.01 1.64 -10.47
N LEU A 126 4.05 1.69 -9.65
CA LEU A 126 5.41 1.97 -10.10
C LEU A 126 6.03 0.81 -10.91
N LEU A 127 5.37 -0.34 -11.02
CA LEU A 127 5.77 -1.46 -11.87
C LEU A 127 5.00 -1.54 -13.20
N ARG A 128 3.93 -0.77 -13.36
CA ARG A 128 3.11 -0.79 -14.57
C ARG A 128 3.89 -0.18 -15.74
N ARG A 129 3.76 -0.78 -16.93
CA ARG A 129 4.43 -0.37 -18.16
C ARG A 129 3.46 0.20 -19.18
#